data_AF-A0A0G1P2J3-F1
#
_entry.id   AF-A0A0G1P2J3-F1
#
_cell.length_a   1.000
_cell.length_b   1.000
_cell.length_c   1.000
_cell.angle_alpha   90.00
_cell.angle_beta   90.00
_cell.angle_gamma   90.00
#
_symmetry.space_group_name_H-M   'P 1'
#
loop_
_entity.id
_entity.type
_entity.pdbx_description
1 polymer ?
#
loop_
_entity_poly.entity_id
_entity_poly.type
_entity_poly.pdbx_seq_one_letter_code
_entity_poly.pdbx_strand_id
1 'polypeptide(L)' 'MITTKITKIGNSKGIVIPHEIIRALALEEGDPVELVYLESTQILSVRFPHTKQLKLAA' A
#
# COMPACT_ATOMS: atom_id res chain seq x y z
N MET A 1 5.52 -8.61 -10.70
CA MET A 1 6.03 -7.35 -11.28
C MET A 1 6.11 -6.34 -10.15
N ILE A 2 7.26 -5.69 -9.91
CA ILE A 2 7.43 -4.72 -8.81
C ILE A 2 7.19 -3.32 -9.38
N THR A 3 6.01 -2.76 -9.15
CA THR A 3 5.67 -1.39 -9.59
C THR A 3 6.27 -0.39 -8.61
N THR A 4 7.38 0.24 -8.99
CA THR A 4 8.05 1.27 -8.17
C THR A 4 7.67 2.64 -8.69
N LYS A 5 6.98 3.46 -7.88
CA LYS A 5 6.60 4.84 -8.24
C LYS A 5 7.13 5.82 -7.21
N ILE A 6 8.00 6.73 -7.63
CA ILE A 6 8.55 7.81 -6.79
C ILE A 6 7.48 8.90 -6.66
N THR A 7 7.03 9.18 -5.43
CA THR A 7 5.96 10.14 -5.16
C THR A 7 6.41 11.14 -4.09
N LYS A 8 6.04 12.42 -4.24
CA LYS A 8 6.31 13.47 -3.23
C LYS A 8 5.31 13.36 -2.07
N ILE A 9 5.76 13.59 -0.84
CA ILE A 9 4.89 13.70 0.33
C ILE A 9 4.02 14.96 0.16
N GLY A 10 2.70 14.82 0.32
CA GLY A 10 1.75 15.93 0.18
C GLY A 10 1.65 16.82 1.43
N ASN A 11 0.97 17.96 1.32
CA ASN A 11 0.74 18.92 2.40
C ASN A 11 -0.03 18.32 3.62
N SER A 12 -0.75 17.21 3.43
CA SER A 12 -1.49 16.51 4.48
C SER A 12 -0.67 15.46 5.24
N LYS A 13 0.65 15.41 5.05
CA LYS A 13 1.57 14.38 5.62
C LYS A 13 1.25 12.94 5.18
N GLY A 14 0.37 12.77 4.19
CA GLY A 14 0.01 11.46 3.62
C GLY A 14 0.94 11.02 2.49
N ILE A 15 0.98 9.71 2.27
CA ILE A 15 1.61 9.08 1.09
C ILE A 15 0.48 8.73 0.11
N VAL A 16 0.65 9.09 -1.16
CA VAL A 16 -0.31 8.73 -2.20
C VAL A 16 0.00 7.33 -2.72
N ILE A 17 -0.94 6.40 -2.52
CA ILE A 17 -0.88 5.06 -3.09
C ILE A 17 -1.38 5.14 -4.55
N PRO A 18 -0.63 4.60 -5.54
CA PRO A 18 -1.08 4.53 -6.92
C PRO A 18 -2.44 3.82 -7.07
N HIS A 19 -3.31 4.35 -7.94
CA HIS A 19 -4.64 3.78 -8.21
C HIS A 19 -4.59 2.31 -8.66
N GLU A 20 -3.54 1.89 -9.36
CA GLU A 20 -3.33 0.50 -9.75
C GLU A 20 -3.23 -0.45 -8.56
N ILE A 21 -2.55 -0.03 -7.48
CA ILE A 21 -2.38 -0.83 -6.26
C ILE A 21 -3.70 -0.90 -5.49
N ILE A 22 -4.40 0.24 -5.38
CA ILE A 22 -5.73 0.31 -4.74
C ILE A 22 -6.69 -0.65 -5.43
N ARG A 23 -6.74 -0.62 -6.77
CA ARG A 23 -7.59 -1.50 -7.57
C ARG A 23 -7.18 -2.97 -7.45
N ALA A 24 -5.89 -3.27 -7.50
CA ALA A 24 -5.38 -4.64 -7.45
C ALA A 24 -5.66 -5.33 -6.10
N LEU A 25 -5.57 -4.57 -5.01
CA LEU A 25 -5.80 -5.07 -3.65
C LEU A 25 -7.24 -4.87 -3.16
N ALA A 26 -8.08 -4.21 -3.98
CA ALA A 26 -9.46 -3.85 -3.67
C ALA A 26 -9.58 -3.10 -2.33
N LEU A 27 -8.72 -2.10 -2.14
CA LEU A 27 -8.68 -1.28 -0.93
C LEU A 27 -9.81 -0.24 -0.94
N GLU A 28 -10.45 -0.08 0.21
CA GLU A 28 -11.48 0.92 0.47
C GLU A 28 -11.02 1.92 1.53
N GLU A 29 -11.62 3.12 1.53
CA GLU A 29 -11.38 4.08 2.60
C GLU A 29 -11.83 3.52 3.94
N GLY A 30 -10.95 3.59 4.94
CA GLY A 30 -11.19 3.02 6.26
C GLY A 30 -10.62 1.61 6.47
N ASP A 31 -10.08 0.96 5.43
CA ASP A 31 -9.39 -0.32 5.59
C ASP A 31 -8.15 -0.18 6.50
N PRO A 32 -7.95 -1.10 7.47
CA PRO A 32 -6.78 -1.08 8.33
C PRO A 32 -5.53 -1.45 7.54
N VAL A 33 -4.43 -0.75 7.81
CA VAL A 33 -3.12 -1.01 7.22
C VAL A 33 -2.06 -1.14 8.30
N GLU A 34 -1.09 -2.01 8.08
CA GLU A 34 0.07 -2.18 8.95
C GLU A 34 1.26 -1.44 8.34
N LEU A 35 1.92 -0.58 9.13
CA LEU A 35 3.10 0.17 8.73
C LEU A 35 4.30 -0.28 9.55
N VAL A 36 5.38 -0.66 8.86
CA VAL A 36 6.65 -1.03 9.50
C VAL A 36 7.75 -0.16 8.93
N TYR A 37 8.41 0.61 9.79
CA TYR A 37 9.59 1.38 9.43
C TYR A 37 10.85 0.63 9.87
N LEU A 38 11.71 0.32 8.89
CA LEU A 38 13.01 -0.29 9.13
C LEU A 38 14.07 0.80 9.10
N GLU A 39 14.54 1.24 10.28
CA GLU A 39 15.53 2.32 10.43
C GLU A 39 16.84 2.02 9.71
N SER A 40 17.30 0.77 9.73
CA SER A 40 18.58 0.34 9.15
C SER A 40 18.64 0.52 7.63
N THR A 41 17.50 0.37 6.95
CA THR A 41 17.40 0.47 5.48
C THR A 41 16.63 1.70 5.03
N GLN A 42 16.08 2.48 5.97
CA GLN A 42 15.17 3.61 5.72
C GLN A 42 13.96 3.22 4.85
N ILE A 43 13.47 1.98 5.00
CA ILE A 43 12.34 1.47 4.23
C ILE A 43 11.08 1.55 5.07
N LEU A 44 10.05 2.23 4.56
CA LEU A 44 8.69 2.14 5.07
C LEU A 44 7.94 1.06 4.28
N SER A 45 7.59 -0.03 4.95
CA SER A 45 6.78 -1.12 4.40
C SER A 45 5.33 -0.97 4.83
N VAL A 46 4.41 -1.10 3.87
CA VAL A 46 2.97 -1.10 4.12
C VAL A 46 2.43 -2.48 3.80
N ARG A 47 1.70 -3.08 4.74
CA ARG A 47 0.99 -4.35 4.55
C ARG A 47 -0.51 -4.12 4.66
N PHE A 48 -1.23 -4.69 3.70
CA PHE A 48 -2.70 -4.66 3.64
C PHE A 48 -3.21 -6.05 4.07
N PRO A 49 -3.62 -6.24 5.34
CA PRO A 49 -4.00 -7.56 5.86
C PRO A 49 -5.35 -8.04 5.33
N HIS A 50 -6.28 -7.12 5.12
CA HIS A 50 -7.58 -7.41 4.53
C HIS A 50 -7.56 -7.00 3.06
N THR A 51 -7.17 -7.92 2.19
CA THR A 51 -7.37 -7.74 0.76
C THR A 51 -8.61 -8.53 0.37
N LYS A 52 -9.58 -7.87 -0.30
CA LYS A 52 -10.72 -8.55 -0.93
C LYS A 52 -10.31 -9.21 -2.25
N GLN A 53 -9.03 -9.55 -2.39
CA GLN A 53 -8.50 -10.17 -3.58
C GLN A 53 -9.23 -11.50 -3.76
N LEU A 54 -10.03 -11.58 -4.84
CA LEU A 54 -10.62 -12.83 -5.30
C LEU A 54 -9.47 -13.82 -5.49
N LYS A 55 -9.26 -14.67 -4.49
CA LYS A 55 -8.49 -15.90 -4.66
C LYS A 55 -9.29 -16.68 -5.69
N LEU A 56 -8.82 -16.72 -6.93
CA LEU A 56 -9.19 -17.83 -7.80
C LEU A 56 -8.70 -19.08 -7.05
N ALA A 57 -9.63 -19.76 -6.40
CA ALA A 57 -9.41 -21.10 -5.90
C ALA A 57 -8.99 -21.93 -7.12
N ALA A 58 -7.77 -22.46 -7.06
CA ALA A 58 -7.32 -23.50 -7.98
C ALA A 58 -8.06 -24.80 -7.70
#